data_AF-A0A9X1NTP2-F1
#
_entry.id   AF-A0A9X1NTP2-F1
#
_cell.length_a   1.000
_cell.length_b   1.000
_cell.length_c   1.000
_cell.angle_alpha   90.00
_cell.angle_beta   90.00
_cell.angle_gamma   90.00
#
_symmetry.space_group_name_H-M   'P 1'
#
loop_
_entity.id
_entity.type
_entity.pdbx_description
1 polymer ?
#
loop_
_entity_poly.entity_id
_entity_poly.type
_entity_poly.pdbx_seq_one_letter_code
_entity_poly.pdbx_strand_id
1 'polypeptide(L)' 'MVLLHSADGLEWQTPPKGTSLKTLSEAEEQGFILIRGEYQKRQFRLTERGHRHVEHDRQRLAARKL' A
#
# COMPACT_ATOMS: atom_id res chain seq x y z
N MET A 1 -0.72 -4.34 7.34
CA MET A 1 0.01 -4.89 6.18
C MET A 1 1.23 -4.01 5.92
N VAL A 2 2.45 -4.57 5.91
CA VAL A 2 3.69 -3.78 5.75
C VAL A 2 3.74 -3.02 4.41
N LEU A 3 3.08 -3.58 3.38
CA LEU A 3 3.01 -3.01 2.04
C LEU A 3 2.48 -1.57 2.01
N LEU A 4 1.43 -1.28 2.77
CA LEU A 4 0.79 0.04 2.74
C LEU A 4 1.68 1.11 3.39
N HIS A 5 2.52 0.72 4.35
CA HIS A 5 3.51 1.62 4.98
C HIS A 5 4.73 1.89 4.07
N SER A 6 4.95 1.09 3.03
CA SER A 6 5.98 1.32 2.01
C SER A 6 5.46 2.14 0.82
N ALA A 7 4.19 2.53 0.83
CA ALA A 7 3.61 3.35 -0.22
C ALA A 7 3.88 4.84 0.02
N ASP A 8 4.35 5.51 -1.02
CA ASP A 8 4.60 6.96 -1.14
C ASP A 8 3.30 7.67 -1.55
N GLY A 9 2.28 7.53 -0.70
CA GLY A 9 1.00 8.22 -0.89
C GLY A 9 0.21 7.75 -2.13
N LEU A 10 -0.36 8.73 -2.85
CA LEU A 10 -1.29 8.51 -3.97
C LEU A 10 -0.60 8.43 -5.34
N GLU A 11 0.73 8.52 -5.37
CA GLU A 11 1.52 8.47 -6.59
C GLU A 11 1.76 7.03 -7.05
N TRP A 12 1.96 6.86 -8.36
CA TRP A 12 2.27 5.56 -8.94
C TRP A 12 3.72 5.18 -8.69
N GLN A 13 3.93 4.00 -8.12
CA GLN A 13 5.23 3.55 -7.70
C GLN A 13 5.42 2.05 -7.87
N THR A 14 6.67 1.63 -7.90
CA THR A 14 7.03 0.22 -8.03
C THR A 14 6.89 -0.47 -6.67
N PRO A 15 6.29 -1.67 -6.59
CA PRO A 15 6.25 -2.45 -5.36
C PRO A 15 7.67 -2.75 -4.85
N PRO A 16 7.91 -2.67 -3.53
CA PRO A 16 9.22 -2.98 -2.98
C PRO A 16 9.58 -4.45 -3.23
N LYS A 17 10.87 -4.72 -3.42
CA LYS A 17 11.38 -6.09 -3.64
C LYS A 17 10.94 -7.00 -2.49
N GLY A 18 10.38 -8.17 -2.84
CA GLY A 18 9.84 -9.12 -1.86
C GLY A 18 8.33 -8.99 -1.63
N THR A 19 7.68 -8.00 -2.22
CA THR A 19 6.22 -7.94 -2.26
C THR A 19 5.67 -9.05 -3.16
N SER A 20 4.94 -10.00 -2.57
CA SER A 20 4.22 -11.01 -3.35
C SER A 20 3.02 -10.40 -4.09
N LEU A 21 2.74 -10.91 -5.29
CA LEU A 21 1.55 -10.50 -6.05
C LEU A 21 0.26 -10.76 -5.32
N LYS A 22 0.21 -11.83 -4.52
CA LYS A 22 -0.92 -12.12 -3.66
C LYS A 22 -1.23 -10.93 -2.74
N THR A 23 -0.22 -10.38 -2.08
CA THR A 23 -0.36 -9.21 -1.19
C THR A 23 -0.87 -7.96 -1.93
N LEU A 24 -0.39 -7.76 -3.17
CA LEU A 24 -0.87 -6.65 -4.01
C LEU A 24 -2.32 -6.86 -4.40
N SER A 25 -2.68 -8.03 -4.91
CA SER A 25 -4.05 -8.36 -5.28
C SER A 25 -4.99 -8.28 -4.08
N GLU A 26 -4.61 -8.79 -2.91
CA GLU A 26 -5.41 -8.67 -1.68
C GLU A 26 -5.64 -7.20 -1.29
N ALA A 27 -4.62 -6.34 -1.44
CA ALA A 27 -4.74 -4.92 -1.14
C ALA A 27 -5.63 -4.18 -2.17
N GLU A 28 -5.58 -4.59 -3.45
CA GLU A 28 -6.45 -4.07 -4.51
C GLU A 28 -7.91 -4.51 -4.31
N GLU A 29 -8.15 -5.79 -4.00
CA GLU A 29 -9.47 -6.34 -3.70
C GLU A 29 -10.13 -5.67 -2.49
N GLN A 30 -9.34 -5.29 -1.48
CA GLN A 30 -9.83 -4.53 -0.33
C GLN A 30 -10.05 -3.04 -0.63
N GLY A 31 -9.68 -2.58 -1.82
CA GLY A 31 -9.81 -1.19 -2.28
C GLY A 31 -8.82 -0.23 -1.65
N PHE A 32 -7.67 -0.73 -1.17
CA PHE A 32 -6.61 0.10 -0.57
C PHE A 32 -5.61 0.60 -1.60
N ILE A 33 -5.37 -0.15 -2.67
CA ILE A 33 -4.46 0.25 -3.75
C ILE A 33 -5.12 0.08 -5.10
N LEU A 34 -4.53 0.72 -6.10
CA LEU A 34 -4.78 0.44 -7.52
C LEU A 34 -3.49 -0.11 -8.12
N ILE A 35 -3.61 -1.10 -9.01
CA ILE A 35 -2.47 -1.69 -9.71
C ILE A 35 -2.58 -1.38 -11.20
N ARG A 36 -1.45 -1.07 -11.84
CA ARG A 36 -1.35 -0.91 -13.29
C ARG A 36 -0.08 -1.52 -13.86
N GLY A 37 -0.12 -1.86 -15.14
CA GLY A 37 1.04 -2.35 -15.90
C GLY A 37 1.23 -3.86 -15.85
N GLU A 38 2.23 -4.32 -16.59
CA GLU A 38 2.59 -5.73 -16.74
C GLU A 38 3.39 -6.26 -15.55
N TYR A 39 3.36 -7.58 -15.34
CA TYR A 39 3.89 -8.29 -14.17
C TYR A 39 5.27 -7.80 -13.67
N GLN A 40 6.23 -7.54 -14.58
CA GLN A 40 7.59 -7.07 -14.23
C GLN A 40 7.70 -5.55 -14.03
N LYS A 41 6.78 -4.76 -14.58
CA LYS A 41 6.77 -3.28 -14.52
C LYS A 41 5.54 -2.76 -13.79
N ARG A 42 4.94 -3.59 -12.93
CA ARG A 42 3.71 -3.23 -12.23
C ARG A 42 3.98 -2.06 -11.32
N GLN A 43 3.11 -1.07 -11.42
CA GLN A 43 3.07 0.04 -10.51
C GLN A 43 1.79 -0.09 -9.69
N PHE A 44 1.87 0.37 -8.46
CA PHE A 44 0.72 0.50 -7.60
C PHE A 44 0.68 1.91 -7.03
N ARG A 45 -0.48 2.34 -6.56
CA ARG A 45 -0.65 3.56 -5.78
C ARG A 45 -1.69 3.34 -4.69
N LEU A 46 -1.65 4.12 -3.61
CA LEU A 46 -2.74 4.09 -2.64
C LEU A 46 -4.01 4.72 -3.24
N THR A 47 -5.15 4.21 -2.84
CA THR A 47 -6.42 4.94 -2.93
C THR A 47 -6.53 5.91 -1.75
N GLU A 48 -7.47 6.85 -1.80
CA GLU A 48 -7.77 7.72 -0.65
C GLU A 48 -8.10 6.90 0.61
N ARG A 49 -8.78 5.75 0.43
CA ARG A 49 -9.07 4.80 1.50
C ARG A 49 -7.80 4.16 2.06
N GLY A 50 -6.91 3.69 1.19
CA GLY A 50 -5.61 3.13 1.58
C GLY A 50 -4.75 4.14 2.34
N HIS A 51 -4.69 5.36 1.83
CA HIS A 51 -3.95 6.46 2.46
C HIS A 51 -4.49 6.77 3.87
N ARG A 52 -5.81 6.93 4.02
CA ARG A 52 -6.42 7.16 5.33
C ARG A 52 -6.16 6.00 6.30
N HIS A 53 -6.18 4.77 5.80
CA HIS A 53 -5.91 3.59 6.62
C HIS A 53 -4.47 3.58 7.14
N VAL A 54 -3.48 3.87 6.29
CA VAL A 54 -2.07 3.96 6.68
C VAL A 54 -1.85 5.07 7.70
N GLU A 55 -2.42 6.25 7.46
CA GLU A 55 -2.27 7.39 8.38
C GLU A 55 -2.90 7.08 9.75
N HIS A 56 -4.07 6.44 9.77
CA HIS A 56 -4.69 6.02 11.03
C HIS A 56 -3.87 4.94 11.75
N ASP A 57 -3.31 3.97 11.02
CA ASP A 57 -2.46 2.91 11.59
C ASP A 57 -1.14 3.48 12.12
N ARG A 58 -0.52 4.42 11.39
CA ARG A 58 0.65 5.18 11.81
C ARG A 58 0.38 5.97 13.10
N GLN A 59 -0.76 6.63 13.20
CA GLN A 59 -1.17 7.31 14.43
C GLN A 59 -1.38 6.34 15.60
N ARG A 60 -2.00 5.17 15.38
CA ARG A 60 -2.12 4.13 16.43
C ARG A 60 -0.77 3.60 16.90
N LEU A 61 0.17 3.40 15.99
CA LEU A 61 1.52 2.94 16.33
C LEU A 61 2.32 4.01 17.08
N ALA A 62 2.20 5.28 16.69
CA ALA A 62 2.78 6.40 17.41
C ALA A 62 2.21 6.52 18.83
N ALA A 63 0.88 6.37 18.99
CA ALA A 63 0.21 6.39 20.29
C ALA A 63 0.59 5.20 21.20
N ARG A 64 1.04 4.07 20.63
CA ARG A 64 1.52 2.88 21.36
C ARG A 64 3.00 2.95 21.74
N LYS A 65 3.74 3.96 21.28
CA LYS A 65 5.14 4.21 21.67
C LYS A 65 5.27 5.11 22.91
N LEU A 66 4.16 5.43 23.56
CA LEU A 66 4.08 6.09 24.87
C LEU A 66 3.93 5.06 25.99
#